data_AF-A0A8I1PV13-F1
#
_entry.id   AF-A0A8I1PV13-F1
#
_cell.length_a   1.000
_cell.length_b   1.000
_cell.length_c   1.000
_cell.angle_alpha   90.00
_cell.angle_beta   90.00
_cell.angle_gamma   90.00
#
_symmetry.space_group_name_H-M   'P 1'
#
loop_
_entity.id
_entity.type
_entity.pdbx_description
1 polymer ?
#
loop_
_entity_poly.entity_id
_entity_poly.type
_entity_poly.pdbx_seq_one_letter_code
_entity_poly.pdbx_strand_id
1 'polypeptide(L)'
;MNLKITRGRITALVAVLAVAGAVLTVATGPARTQAAWTDVTYTQATVTAGTWNAPSGGNTCTAVNQGGNAVKCTVTGIRYDGWGTVGDQTRNYYISFDAPAAKTISFSVDLTTATGAAGTWSWANAGVSTAAQFTGTSGWTCSSLPRITGRANDWLTTTVYFPVYENKSGKSVMCS
;
A
#
# COMPACT_ATOMS: atom_id res chain seq x y z
N MET A 1 -61.10 36.44 24.10
CA MET A 1 -61.80 37.72 23.85
C MET A 1 -61.04 38.82 24.59
N ASN A 2 -60.75 39.92 23.88
CA ASN A 2 -60.15 41.18 24.33
C ASN A 2 -58.62 41.29 24.50
N LEU A 3 -58.03 41.56 23.33
CA LEU A 3 -56.92 42.49 23.05
C LEU A 3 -56.75 43.61 24.10
N LYS A 4 -55.52 43.82 24.57
CA LYS A 4 -55.06 45.10 25.12
C LYS A 4 -53.90 45.61 24.27
N ILE A 5 -54.22 46.53 23.36
CA ILE A 5 -53.27 47.40 22.67
C ILE A 5 -52.91 48.53 23.64
N THR A 6 -51.63 48.74 23.90
CA THR A 6 -51.15 49.98 24.51
C THR A 6 -50.19 50.65 23.52
N ARG A 7 -50.55 51.88 23.18
CA ARG A 7 -49.88 52.74 22.19
C ARG A 7 -48.61 53.34 22.76
N GLY A 8 -47.60 53.48 21.90
CA GLY A 8 -46.80 54.70 21.84
C GLY A 8 -45.33 54.54 22.20
N ARG A 9 -44.47 54.51 21.18
CA ARG A 9 -43.67 55.70 20.77
C ARG A 9 -42.89 55.37 19.49
N ILE A 10 -43.25 56.08 18.43
CA ILE A 10 -42.47 56.16 17.20
C ILE A 10 -41.29 57.07 17.50
N THR A 11 -40.07 56.55 17.37
CA THR A 11 -38.90 57.37 17.07
C THR A 11 -38.10 56.62 16.04
N ALA A 12 -38.23 57.05 14.79
CA ALA A 12 -37.43 56.58 13.68
C ALA A 12 -35.99 57.08 13.86
N LEU A 13 -35.03 56.18 13.76
CA LEU A 13 -33.65 56.54 13.46
C LEU A 13 -33.11 55.51 12.48
N VAL A 14 -33.06 55.95 11.23
CA VAL A 14 -32.42 55.30 10.10
C VAL A 14 -30.91 55.39 10.32
N ALA A 15 -30.25 54.25 10.45
CA ALA A 15 -28.81 54.13 10.21
C ALA A 15 -28.59 52.85 9.41
N VAL A 16 -28.42 53.05 8.11
CA VAL A 16 -27.93 52.05 7.15
C VAL A 16 -26.52 51.66 7.56
N LEU A 17 -26.27 50.37 7.79
CA LEU A 17 -24.94 49.79 7.57
C LEU A 17 -25.10 48.36 7.07
N ALA A 18 -25.04 48.21 5.75
CA ALA A 18 -24.83 46.94 5.09
C ALA A 18 -23.40 46.48 5.40
N VAL A 19 -23.25 45.40 6.15
CA VAL A 19 -22.02 44.60 6.12
C VAL A 19 -22.45 43.16 5.90
N ALA A 20 -22.23 42.72 4.67
CA ALA A 20 -22.27 41.33 4.27
C ALA A 20 -21.29 40.55 5.17
N GLY A 21 -21.83 39.84 6.16
CA GLY A 21 -21.08 38.87 6.94
C GLY A 21 -20.84 37.63 6.08
N ALA A 22 -19.73 37.63 5.34
CA ALA A 22 -19.22 36.43 4.70
C ALA A 22 -19.06 35.33 5.76
N VAL A 23 -19.80 34.24 5.60
CA VAL A 23 -19.64 33.02 6.39
C VAL A 23 -18.27 32.45 6.04
N LEU A 24 -17.26 32.78 6.84
CA LEU A 24 -15.97 32.08 6.83
C LEU A 24 -16.19 30.70 7.44
N THR A 25 -16.46 29.71 6.58
CA THR A 25 -16.35 28.30 6.92
C THR A 25 -14.89 28.02 7.24
N VAL A 26 -14.53 28.03 8.52
CA VAL A 26 -13.21 27.57 8.97
C VAL A 26 -13.21 26.05 8.78
N ALA A 27 -12.60 25.58 7.68
CA ALA A 27 -12.33 24.17 7.50
C ALA A 27 -11.32 23.74 8.57
N THR A 28 -11.80 23.13 9.65
CA THR A 28 -10.94 22.49 10.64
C THR A 28 -10.35 21.24 9.99
N GLY A 29 -9.19 21.38 9.36
CA GLY A 29 -8.39 20.25 8.91
C GLY A 29 -8.02 19.32 10.08
N PRO A 30 -7.65 18.06 9.79
CA PRO A 30 -7.28 17.11 10.84
C PRO A 30 -6.14 17.65 11.69
N ALA A 31 -6.27 17.55 13.01
CA ALA A 31 -5.24 17.96 13.95
C ALA A 31 -3.94 17.16 13.71
N ARG A 32 -2.79 17.83 13.68
CA ARG A 32 -1.48 17.17 13.60
C ARG A 32 -1.28 16.30 14.84
N THR A 33 -1.23 14.99 14.67
CA THR A 33 -0.67 14.09 15.68
C THR A 33 0.85 14.28 15.69
N GLN A 34 1.39 14.84 16.76
CA GLN A 34 2.84 14.91 16.96
C GLN A 34 3.34 13.54 17.42
N ALA A 35 3.85 12.74 16.48
CA ALA A 35 4.73 11.63 16.85
C ALA A 35 6.11 12.22 17.15
N ALA A 36 6.48 12.25 18.43
CA ALA A 36 7.80 12.68 18.86
C ALA A 36 8.83 11.60 18.48
N TRP A 37 9.35 11.68 17.26
CA TRP A 37 10.62 11.06 16.89
C TRP A 37 11.60 12.19 16.64
N THR A 38 12.53 12.38 17.57
CA THR A 38 13.69 13.25 17.38
C THR A 38 14.60 12.58 16.36
N ASP A 39 14.49 12.98 15.10
CA ASP A 39 15.51 12.72 14.10
C ASP A 39 16.00 14.04 13.51
N VAL A 40 17.30 14.25 13.60
CA VAL A 40 17.98 15.51 13.25
C VAL A 40 18.26 15.46 11.76
N THR A 41 17.30 15.93 10.94
CA THR A 41 17.45 16.73 9.70
C THR A 41 16.05 16.88 9.08
N TYR A 42 15.43 18.06 9.20
CA TYR A 42 14.08 18.29 8.66
C TYR A 42 14.13 18.71 7.18
N THR A 43 13.83 17.80 6.26
CA THR A 43 13.28 18.19 4.95
C THR A 43 11.77 18.38 5.11
N GLN A 44 11.30 19.63 5.04
CA GLN A 44 9.88 19.93 5.02
C GLN A 44 9.32 19.71 3.61
N ALA A 45 8.35 18.83 3.47
CA ALA A 45 7.54 18.69 2.26
C ALA A 45 6.13 19.23 2.52
N THR A 46 5.66 20.13 1.67
CA THR A 46 4.31 20.69 1.72
C THR A 46 3.30 19.60 1.39
N VAL A 47 2.40 19.28 2.32
CA VAL A 47 1.30 18.32 2.08
C VAL A 47 0.35 18.94 1.07
N THR A 48 0.48 18.54 -0.19
CA THR A 48 -0.50 18.84 -1.23
C THR A 48 -1.51 17.71 -1.24
N ALA A 49 -2.81 18.02 -1.29
CA ALA A 49 -3.84 17.01 -1.52
C ALA A 49 -3.64 16.42 -2.93
N GLY A 50 -2.87 15.34 -2.99
CA GLY A 50 -2.49 14.64 -4.20
C GLY A 50 -2.28 13.17 -3.87
N THR A 51 -2.63 12.30 -4.80
CA THR A 51 -2.43 10.86 -4.69
C THR A 51 -0.97 10.58 -4.34
N TRP A 52 -0.72 9.96 -3.19
CA TRP A 52 0.62 9.50 -2.86
C TRP A 52 1.02 8.46 -3.90
N ASN A 53 1.89 8.86 -4.83
CA ASN A 53 2.58 7.89 -5.66
C ASN A 53 3.48 7.10 -4.72
N ALA A 54 3.11 5.85 -4.45
CA ALA A 54 3.98 4.93 -3.73
C ALA A 54 5.36 4.93 -4.41
N PRO A 55 6.47 4.86 -3.65
CA PRO A 55 7.83 4.90 -4.22
C PRO A 55 7.94 3.91 -5.37
N SER A 56 8.03 4.41 -6.60
CA SER A 56 7.87 3.63 -7.83
C SER A 56 9.12 2.83 -8.21
N GLY A 57 9.92 2.42 -7.23
CA GLY A 57 11.15 1.65 -7.46
C GLY A 57 11.58 0.71 -6.33
N GLY A 58 10.90 0.73 -5.17
CA GLY A 58 11.27 -0.10 -4.01
C GLY A 58 10.40 -1.34 -3.86
N ASN A 59 10.90 -2.34 -3.14
CA ASN A 59 10.09 -3.42 -2.59
C ASN A 59 9.19 -2.85 -1.48
N THR A 60 7.89 -3.12 -1.52
CA THR A 60 6.93 -2.61 -0.54
C THR A 60 6.25 -3.73 0.21
N CYS A 61 5.91 -3.45 1.46
CA CYS A 61 5.11 -4.31 2.29
C CYS A 61 4.14 -3.49 3.15
N THR A 62 2.90 -3.94 3.25
CA THR A 62 1.93 -3.46 4.21
C THR A 62 1.36 -4.64 4.99
N ALA A 63 1.04 -4.43 6.26
CA ALA A 63 0.49 -5.49 7.10
C ALA A 63 -0.62 -4.97 8.01
N VAL A 64 -1.55 -5.87 8.34
CA VAL A 64 -2.60 -5.62 9.33
C VAL A 64 -2.57 -6.72 10.39
N ASN A 65 -2.86 -6.37 11.64
CA ASN A 65 -3.01 -7.33 12.74
C ASN A 65 -4.42 -7.96 12.75
N GLN A 66 -4.68 -8.82 13.74
CA GLN A 66 -5.97 -9.51 13.87
C GLN A 66 -7.17 -8.56 14.04
N GLY A 67 -6.95 -7.38 14.63
CA GLY A 67 -7.96 -6.34 14.76
C GLY A 67 -8.13 -5.46 13.51
N GLY A 68 -7.41 -5.75 12.42
CA GLY A 68 -7.46 -4.97 11.18
C GLY A 68 -6.62 -3.68 11.21
N ASN A 69 -5.87 -3.43 12.27
CA ASN A 69 -5.04 -2.23 12.39
C ASN A 69 -3.73 -2.40 11.62
N ALA A 70 -3.28 -1.34 10.97
CA ALA A 70 -1.99 -1.33 10.30
C ALA A 70 -0.85 -1.55 11.30
N VAL A 71 0.12 -2.39 10.92
CA VAL A 71 1.32 -2.69 11.70
C VAL A 71 2.57 -2.62 10.83
N LYS A 72 3.74 -2.60 11.46
CA LYS A 72 5.03 -2.61 10.76
C LYS A 72 5.11 -3.79 9.79
N CYS A 73 5.60 -3.52 8.58
CA CYS A 73 6.11 -4.55 7.70
C CYS A 73 7.26 -4.03 6.86
N THR A 74 8.34 -4.80 6.79
CA THR A 74 9.50 -4.52 5.94
C THR A 74 9.90 -5.80 5.20
N VAL A 75 10.22 -5.69 3.91
CA VAL A 75 10.88 -6.79 3.18
C VAL A 75 12.34 -6.81 3.59
N THR A 76 12.79 -7.89 4.22
CA THR A 76 14.16 -8.01 4.75
C THR A 76 15.10 -8.75 3.80
N GLY A 77 14.56 -9.55 2.89
CA GLY A 77 15.37 -10.26 1.91
C GLY A 77 14.52 -10.97 0.87
N ILE A 78 15.12 -11.20 -0.29
CA ILE A 78 14.56 -12.05 -1.34
C ILE A 78 15.68 -12.98 -1.76
N ARG A 79 15.46 -14.28 -1.66
CA ARG A 79 16.42 -15.28 -2.11
C ARG A 79 15.74 -16.29 -3.02
N TYR A 80 16.53 -16.99 -3.82
CA TYR A 80 16.03 -18.11 -4.59
C TYR A 80 17.03 -19.27 -4.69
N ASP A 81 16.47 -20.47 -4.83
CA ASP A 81 17.18 -21.69 -5.17
C ASP A 81 16.72 -22.13 -6.57
N GLY A 82 17.65 -22.28 -7.52
CA GLY A 82 17.34 -22.53 -8.93
C GLY A 82 17.94 -23.83 -9.45
N TRP A 83 17.24 -24.48 -10.38
CA TRP A 83 17.73 -25.67 -11.09
C TRP A 83 17.07 -25.81 -12.47
N GLY A 84 17.58 -26.75 -13.28
CA GLY A 84 17.09 -27.05 -14.62
C GLY A 84 18.00 -26.51 -15.72
N THR A 85 17.54 -26.63 -16.97
CA THR A 85 18.27 -26.19 -18.16
C THR A 85 17.78 -24.82 -18.62
N VAL A 86 18.67 -23.99 -19.18
CA VAL A 86 18.32 -22.66 -19.72
C VAL A 86 17.12 -22.76 -20.66
N GLY A 87 16.09 -21.94 -20.41
CA GLY A 87 14.82 -21.93 -21.15
C GLY A 87 13.71 -22.79 -20.52
N ASP A 88 14.02 -23.61 -19.51
CA ASP A 88 13.05 -24.40 -18.72
C ASP A 88 13.51 -24.56 -17.25
N GLN A 89 14.18 -23.55 -16.70
CA GLN A 89 14.57 -23.57 -15.29
C GLN A 89 13.35 -23.38 -14.37
N THR A 90 13.50 -23.86 -13.15
CA THR A 90 12.62 -23.51 -12.02
C THR A 90 13.44 -22.79 -10.96
N ARG A 91 12.87 -21.72 -10.41
CA ARG A 91 13.42 -20.99 -9.27
C ARG A 91 12.41 -20.98 -8.13
N ASN A 92 12.80 -21.51 -7.00
CA ASN A 92 12.07 -21.41 -5.74
C ASN A 92 12.44 -20.11 -5.04
N TYR A 93 11.51 -19.16 -4.99
CA TYR A 93 11.73 -17.90 -4.32
C TYR A 93 11.24 -17.93 -2.87
N TYR A 94 11.93 -17.18 -2.03
CA TYR A 94 11.60 -16.95 -0.63
C TYR A 94 11.70 -15.45 -0.37
N ILE A 95 10.58 -14.81 -0.05
CA ILE A 95 10.56 -13.41 0.40
C ILE A 95 10.48 -13.41 1.92
N SER A 96 11.44 -12.80 2.57
CA SER A 96 11.46 -12.65 4.03
C SER A 96 10.92 -11.28 4.44
N PHE A 97 10.17 -11.25 5.53
CA PHE A 97 9.55 -10.05 6.08
C PHE A 97 9.88 -9.90 7.57
N ASP A 98 10.00 -8.65 8.02
CA ASP A 98 9.94 -8.27 9.43
C ASP A 98 8.57 -7.64 9.71
N ALA A 99 7.66 -8.45 10.28
CA ALA A 99 6.26 -8.09 10.51
C ALA A 99 5.68 -8.83 11.76
N PRO A 100 6.22 -8.60 12.97
CA PRO A 100 5.97 -9.44 14.14
C PRO A 100 4.52 -9.46 14.65
N ALA A 101 3.75 -8.42 14.36
CA ALA A 101 2.34 -8.30 14.77
C ALA A 101 1.34 -8.52 13.61
N ALA A 102 1.83 -8.95 12.45
CA ALA A 102 1.00 -9.12 11.26
C ALA A 102 0.13 -10.38 11.35
N LYS A 103 -1.10 -10.24 10.88
CA LYS A 103 -2.03 -11.34 10.56
C LYS A 103 -2.13 -11.53 9.06
N THR A 104 -1.92 -10.47 8.30
CA THR A 104 -1.91 -10.51 6.84
C THR A 104 -0.89 -9.52 6.33
N ILE A 105 -0.18 -9.93 5.28
CA ILE A 105 0.80 -9.12 4.56
C ILE A 105 0.32 -8.94 3.12
N SER A 106 0.40 -7.72 2.61
CA SER A 106 0.34 -7.43 1.18
C SER A 106 1.68 -6.87 0.74
N PHE A 107 2.22 -7.36 -0.37
CA PHE A 107 3.56 -7.02 -0.81
C PHE A 107 3.61 -6.74 -2.31
N SER A 108 4.58 -5.92 -2.71
CA SER A 108 4.97 -5.70 -4.09
C SER A 108 6.49 -5.75 -4.16
N VAL A 109 7.06 -6.78 -4.76
CA VAL A 109 8.51 -6.97 -4.80
C VAL A 109 9.02 -7.25 -6.20
N ASP A 110 10.23 -6.81 -6.49
CA ASP A 110 10.96 -7.08 -7.72
C ASP A 110 11.90 -8.28 -7.50
N LEU A 111 11.68 -9.35 -8.25
CA LEU A 111 12.47 -10.57 -8.15
C LEU A 111 13.88 -10.44 -8.75
N THR A 112 14.18 -9.38 -9.49
CA THR A 112 15.55 -9.12 -9.98
C THR A 112 16.51 -8.78 -8.84
N THR A 113 16.00 -8.32 -7.69
CA THR A 113 16.82 -8.01 -6.51
C THR A 113 17.12 -9.25 -5.66
N ALA A 114 16.68 -10.44 -6.09
CA ALA A 114 16.84 -11.67 -5.33
C ALA A 114 18.26 -12.23 -5.42
N THR A 115 18.77 -12.78 -4.32
CA THR A 115 20.08 -13.45 -4.26
C THR A 115 19.93 -14.97 -4.39
N GLY A 116 20.80 -15.63 -5.15
CA GLY A 116 20.69 -17.08 -5.36
C GLY A 116 21.74 -17.64 -6.30
N ALA A 117 21.78 -18.96 -6.45
CA ALA A 117 22.66 -19.62 -7.41
C ALA A 117 22.18 -19.32 -8.85
N ALA A 118 22.97 -18.52 -9.58
CA ALA A 118 22.58 -18.00 -10.88
C ALA A 118 22.93 -18.96 -12.02
N GLY A 119 21.92 -19.25 -12.85
CA GLY A 119 22.07 -19.54 -14.27
C GLY A 119 21.46 -18.40 -15.10
N THR A 120 21.72 -18.38 -16.40
CA THR A 120 21.07 -17.47 -17.37
C THR A 120 19.55 -17.58 -17.23
N TRP A 121 18.80 -16.48 -17.08
CA TRP A 121 17.34 -16.55 -16.88
C TRP A 121 16.60 -15.54 -17.73
N SER A 122 15.47 -15.95 -18.31
CA SER A 122 14.54 -15.10 -19.04
C SER A 122 13.19 -14.98 -18.34
N TRP A 123 12.66 -13.76 -18.26
CA TRP A 123 11.31 -13.50 -17.78
C TRP A 123 10.24 -13.55 -18.88
N ALA A 124 10.64 -13.64 -20.16
CA ALA A 124 9.75 -13.45 -21.31
C ALA A 124 8.55 -14.43 -21.31
N ASN A 125 8.77 -15.67 -20.90
CA ASN A 125 7.73 -16.71 -20.82
C ASN A 125 7.53 -17.20 -19.38
N ALA A 126 7.99 -16.44 -18.38
CA ALA A 126 7.97 -16.89 -17.02
C ALA A 126 6.54 -16.95 -16.45
N GLY A 127 6.35 -17.79 -15.45
CA GLY A 127 5.09 -17.89 -14.73
C GLY A 127 5.27 -18.38 -13.31
N VAL A 128 4.48 -17.83 -12.40
CA VAL A 128 4.47 -18.23 -11.00
C VAL A 128 3.57 -19.45 -10.84
N SER A 129 4.05 -20.49 -10.17
CA SER A 129 3.32 -21.74 -9.95
C SER A 129 2.05 -21.53 -9.13
N THR A 130 1.01 -22.34 -9.37
CA THR A 130 -0.17 -22.41 -8.50
C THR A 130 0.15 -22.95 -7.10
N ALA A 131 1.33 -23.53 -6.88
CA ALA A 131 1.82 -23.93 -5.56
C ALA A 131 2.38 -22.75 -4.73
N ALA A 132 2.28 -21.52 -5.22
CA ALA A 132 2.66 -20.33 -4.47
C ALA A 132 1.87 -20.20 -3.17
N GLN A 133 2.54 -19.75 -2.10
CA GLN A 133 1.93 -19.57 -0.78
C GLN A 133 1.24 -18.20 -0.61
N PHE A 134 1.03 -17.47 -1.71
CA PHE A 134 0.34 -16.18 -1.71
C PHE A 134 -0.74 -16.15 -2.79
N THR A 135 -1.67 -15.21 -2.64
CA THR A 135 -2.67 -14.93 -3.68
C THR A 135 -2.27 -13.66 -4.44
N GLY A 136 -2.29 -13.69 -5.76
CA GLY A 136 -1.99 -12.52 -6.60
C GLY A 136 -3.00 -11.41 -6.39
N THR A 137 -2.55 -10.16 -6.43
CA THR A 137 -3.46 -8.99 -6.39
C THR A 137 -4.24 -8.88 -7.71
N SER A 138 -5.45 -8.33 -7.66
CA SER A 138 -6.26 -8.09 -8.86
C SER A 138 -5.48 -7.25 -9.88
N GLY A 139 -5.52 -7.66 -11.16
CA GLY A 139 -4.80 -7.01 -12.25
C GLY A 139 -3.33 -7.44 -12.42
N TRP A 140 -2.78 -8.24 -11.51
CA TRP A 140 -1.44 -8.81 -11.67
C TRP A 140 -1.46 -10.03 -12.60
N THR A 141 -0.56 -10.01 -13.58
CA THR A 141 -0.45 -10.98 -14.67
C THR A 141 0.99 -11.48 -14.79
N CYS A 142 1.22 -12.54 -15.56
CA CYS A 142 2.61 -13.01 -15.75
C CYS A 142 3.46 -11.98 -16.52
N SER A 143 2.84 -11.09 -17.31
CA SER A 143 3.54 -9.99 -17.98
C SER A 143 4.05 -8.92 -17.00
N SER A 144 3.62 -8.94 -15.74
CA SER A 144 4.13 -8.06 -14.70
C SER A 144 5.48 -8.54 -14.14
N LEU A 145 5.88 -9.79 -14.40
CA LEU A 145 7.18 -10.31 -13.96
C LEU A 145 8.32 -9.48 -14.58
N PRO A 146 9.41 -9.21 -13.82
CA PRO A 146 9.79 -9.80 -12.54
C PRO A 146 9.10 -9.23 -11.29
N ARG A 147 8.19 -8.26 -11.44
CA ARG A 147 7.44 -7.70 -10.31
C ARG A 147 6.31 -8.65 -9.92
N ILE A 148 6.21 -8.94 -8.64
CA ILE A 148 5.09 -9.71 -8.06
C ILE A 148 4.33 -8.85 -7.06
N THR A 149 3.01 -8.96 -7.09
CA THR A 149 2.12 -8.33 -6.12
C THR A 149 1.17 -9.37 -5.57
N GLY A 150 1.12 -9.49 -4.26
CA GLY A 150 0.36 -10.55 -3.63
C GLY A 150 0.02 -10.30 -2.18
N ARG A 151 -0.82 -11.19 -1.65
CA ARG A 151 -1.28 -11.23 -0.27
C ARG A 151 -0.96 -12.59 0.35
N ALA A 152 -0.35 -12.58 1.52
CA ALA A 152 -0.06 -13.78 2.31
C ALA A 152 -0.75 -13.67 3.68
N ASN A 153 -1.37 -14.77 4.12
CA ASN A 153 -2.12 -14.81 5.39
C ASN A 153 -1.31 -15.50 6.51
N ASP A 154 -1.63 -15.13 7.74
CA ASP A 154 -1.46 -15.80 9.03
C ASP A 154 -0.10 -16.42 9.38
N TRP A 155 0.24 -17.55 8.77
CA TRP A 155 1.44 -18.37 9.03
C TRP A 155 2.67 -18.02 8.18
N LEU A 156 2.54 -17.06 7.26
CA LEU A 156 3.58 -16.69 6.28
C LEU A 156 4.11 -15.27 6.51
N THR A 157 3.99 -14.78 7.73
CA THR A 157 4.34 -13.40 8.10
C THR A 157 5.85 -13.18 8.22
N THR A 158 6.63 -14.26 8.24
CA THR A 158 8.09 -14.23 8.24
C THR A 158 8.67 -14.54 6.88
N THR A 159 8.09 -15.50 6.14
CA THR A 159 8.59 -15.90 4.82
C THR A 159 7.47 -16.42 3.94
N VAL A 160 7.44 -15.96 2.68
CA VAL A 160 6.55 -16.45 1.64
C VAL A 160 7.36 -17.21 0.60
N TYR A 161 7.03 -18.49 0.39
CA TYR A 161 7.62 -19.33 -0.64
C TYR A 161 6.73 -19.46 -1.89
N PHE A 162 7.36 -19.50 -3.06
CA PHE A 162 6.69 -19.82 -4.32
C PHE A 162 7.67 -20.26 -5.40
N PRO A 163 7.34 -21.28 -6.19
CA PRO A 163 8.07 -21.62 -7.41
C PRO A 163 7.74 -20.66 -8.56
N VAL A 164 8.73 -20.36 -9.38
CA VAL A 164 8.60 -19.66 -10.65
C VAL A 164 9.25 -20.50 -11.74
N TYR A 165 8.52 -20.71 -12.83
CA TYR A 165 9.01 -21.37 -14.03
C TYR A 165 9.55 -20.31 -15.00
N GLU A 166 10.68 -20.60 -15.64
CA GLU A 166 11.23 -19.77 -16.73
C GLU A 166 10.33 -19.80 -17.97
N ASN A 167 9.67 -20.94 -18.17
CA ASN A 167 8.71 -21.16 -19.23
C ASN A 167 7.41 -21.75 -18.66
N LYS A 168 6.33 -20.97 -18.74
CA LYS A 168 5.00 -21.35 -18.24
C LYS A 168 4.24 -22.33 -19.16
N SER A 169 4.73 -22.59 -20.37
CA SER A 169 4.04 -23.45 -21.32
C SER A 169 3.81 -24.85 -20.73
N GLY A 170 2.55 -25.29 -20.68
CA GLY A 170 2.16 -26.59 -20.12
C GLY A 170 2.30 -26.71 -18.59
N LYS A 171 2.54 -25.61 -17.87
CA LYS A 171 2.63 -25.60 -16.39
C LYS A 171 1.37 -25.00 -15.77
N SER A 172 1.03 -25.45 -14.57
CA SER A 172 -0.01 -24.80 -13.75
C SER A 172 0.54 -23.50 -13.14
N VAL A 173 0.07 -22.37 -13.65
CA VAL A 173 0.50 -21.03 -13.20
C VAL A 173 -0.66 -20.22 -12.63
N MET A 174 -0.37 -19.43 -11.58
CA MET A 174 -1.36 -18.58 -10.91
C MET A 174 -1.55 -17.22 -11.59
N CYS A 175 -0.56 -16.77 -12.36
CA CYS A 175 -0.65 -15.51 -13.08
C CYS A 175 -1.27 -15.80 -14.46
N SER A 176 -2.34 -15.09 -14.81
CA SER A 176 -2.91 -15.13 -16.17
C SER A 176 -2.11 -14.23 -17.12
#